data_AF-A0A496WZH9-F1
#
_entry.id   AF-A0A496WZH9-F1
#
_cell.length_a   1.000
_cell.length_b   1.000
_cell.length_c   1.000
_cell.angle_alpha   90.00
_cell.angle_beta   90.00
_cell.angle_gamma   90.00
#
_symmetry.space_group_name_H-M   'P 1'
#
loop_
_entity.id
_entity.type
_entity.pdbx_description
1 polymer ?
#
loop_
_entity_poly.entity_id
_entity_poly.type
_entity_poly.pdbx_seq_one_letter_code
_entity_poly.pdbx_strand_id
1 'polypeptide(L)'
;MNRNAPTLTPKLNARLNKVGEQIRLARLRRNLTAIEVANQSGMSRPTLSKIEKGNPNVSIGSYCAVLHTLGQDEDIELLASNDSLGKSIDERNTLRKRASVRSYEKNYNKKINQHALSEARSLAIHQYIAKLIKHNPEPIIDKAKSNILRWSDLNGPNNYANTEWFQILTTYPPNEIAKLISSKSSEAYRLRSSSPFPGVLSESEKDEIKNRIKF
;
A
#
# COMPACT_ATOMS: atom_id res chain seq x y z
N MET A 1 -29.65 -14.38 -9.88
CA MET A 1 -28.39 -13.63 -9.75
C MET A 1 -27.43 -14.41 -8.86
N ASN A 2 -26.26 -14.78 -9.38
CA ASN A 2 -24.99 -14.82 -8.64
C ASN A 2 -23.86 -14.75 -9.69
N ARG A 3 -23.05 -13.68 -9.67
CA ARG A 3 -22.12 -13.28 -10.75
C ARG A 3 -20.64 -13.60 -10.42
N ASN A 4 -20.36 -14.54 -9.53
CA ASN A 4 -18.99 -14.73 -9.01
C ASN A 4 -18.43 -16.14 -9.24
N ALA A 5 -19.06 -16.97 -10.09
CA ALA A 5 -18.51 -18.28 -10.41
C ALA A 5 -17.36 -18.13 -11.42
N PRO A 6 -16.21 -18.78 -11.20
CA PRO A 6 -15.18 -18.82 -12.22
C PRO A 6 -15.72 -19.46 -13.50
N THR A 7 -15.48 -18.83 -14.65
CA THR A 7 -15.85 -19.38 -15.95
C THR A 7 -15.02 -20.63 -16.20
N LEU A 8 -15.64 -21.81 -16.09
CA LEU A 8 -14.96 -23.09 -16.27
C LEU A 8 -14.95 -23.52 -17.73
N THR A 9 -13.82 -24.09 -18.15
CA THR A 9 -13.74 -24.75 -19.47
C THR A 9 -14.63 -25.99 -19.48
N PRO A 10 -15.13 -26.45 -20.66
CA PRO A 10 -15.91 -27.68 -20.76
C PRO A 10 -15.20 -28.90 -20.16
N LYS A 11 -13.88 -28.99 -20.34
CA LYS A 11 -13.05 -30.06 -19.77
C LYS A 11 -13.05 -30.04 -18.23
N LEU A 12 -13.00 -28.86 -17.63
CA LEU A 12 -13.01 -28.72 -16.17
C LEU A 12 -14.40 -29.00 -15.59
N ASN A 13 -15.47 -28.53 -16.26
CA ASN A 13 -16.85 -28.91 -15.92
C ASN A 13 -17.06 -30.43 -15.97
N ALA A 14 -16.54 -31.12 -16.99
CA ALA A 14 -16.65 -32.58 -17.09
C ALA A 14 -15.95 -33.29 -15.92
N ARG A 15 -14.81 -32.77 -15.45
CA ARG A 15 -14.12 -33.30 -14.26
C ARG A 15 -14.96 -33.12 -12.99
N LEU A 16 -15.57 -31.95 -12.80
CA LEU A 16 -16.45 -31.71 -11.64
C LEU A 16 -17.71 -32.58 -11.69
N ASN A 17 -18.33 -32.74 -12.86
CA ASN A 17 -19.46 -33.65 -13.04
C ASN A 17 -19.09 -35.08 -12.67
N LYS A 18 -17.89 -35.53 -13.06
CA LYS A 18 -17.37 -36.85 -12.68
C LYS A 18 -17.22 -36.97 -11.16
N VAL A 19 -16.70 -35.95 -10.48
CA VAL A 19 -16.62 -35.94 -9.01
C VAL A 19 -18.02 -36.04 -8.39
N GLY A 20 -18.97 -35.24 -8.86
CA GLY A 20 -20.36 -35.28 -8.38
C GLY A 20 -21.00 -36.66 -8.55
N GLU A 21 -20.80 -37.30 -9.71
CA GLU A 21 -21.30 -38.64 -9.97
C GLU A 21 -20.67 -39.68 -9.04
N GLN A 22 -19.37 -39.58 -8.75
CA GLN A 22 -18.73 -40.49 -7.79
C GLN A 22 -19.29 -40.33 -6.38
N ILE A 23 -19.57 -39.11 -5.94
CA ILE A 23 -20.23 -38.84 -4.65
C ILE A 23 -21.64 -39.46 -4.62
N ARG A 24 -22.41 -39.30 -5.71
CA ARG A 24 -23.73 -39.92 -5.85
C ARG A 24 -23.64 -41.44 -5.76
N LEU A 25 -22.70 -42.05 -6.48
CA LEU A 25 -22.47 -43.50 -6.46
C LEU A 25 -22.03 -43.98 -5.08
N ALA A 26 -21.15 -43.25 -4.40
CA ALA A 26 -20.71 -43.54 -3.04
C ALA A 26 -21.89 -43.56 -2.06
N ARG A 27 -22.81 -42.60 -2.17
CA ARG A 27 -24.05 -42.58 -1.40
C ARG A 27 -24.94 -43.77 -1.72
N LEU A 28 -25.20 -44.03 -3.00
CA LEU A 28 -26.09 -45.12 -3.44
C LEU A 28 -25.56 -46.50 -3.05
N ARG A 29 -24.25 -46.74 -3.15
CA ARG A 29 -23.61 -48.00 -2.70
C ARG A 29 -23.77 -48.26 -1.19
N ARG A 30 -23.96 -47.21 -0.40
CA ARG A 30 -24.20 -47.27 1.05
C ARG A 30 -25.70 -47.34 1.39
N ASN A 31 -26.58 -47.42 0.39
CA ASN A 31 -28.04 -47.38 0.55
C ASN A 31 -28.57 -46.16 1.31
N LEU A 32 -27.87 -45.02 1.23
CA LEU A 32 -28.26 -43.79 1.91
C LEU A 32 -29.15 -42.92 1.00
N THR A 33 -30.22 -42.37 1.56
CA THR A 33 -31.06 -41.41 0.87
C THR A 33 -30.37 -40.06 0.76
N ALA A 34 -30.77 -39.27 -0.24
CA ALA A 34 -30.26 -37.92 -0.40
C ALA A 34 -30.64 -37.00 0.79
N ILE A 35 -31.73 -37.28 1.50
CA ILE A 35 -32.16 -36.47 2.64
C ILE A 35 -31.27 -36.78 3.85
N GLU A 36 -30.98 -38.07 4.11
CA GLU A 36 -30.11 -38.48 5.22
C GLU A 36 -28.72 -37.87 5.11
N VAL A 37 -28.07 -38.01 3.94
CA VAL A 37 -26.73 -37.44 3.73
C VAL A 37 -26.76 -35.92 3.81
N ALA A 38 -27.78 -35.27 3.24
CA ALA A 38 -27.89 -33.82 3.32
C ALA A 38 -28.00 -33.33 4.77
N ASN A 39 -28.85 -33.97 5.58
CA ASN A 39 -29.02 -33.65 6.99
C ASN A 39 -27.74 -33.89 7.79
N GLN A 40 -27.10 -35.05 7.62
CA GLN A 40 -25.84 -35.40 8.29
C GLN A 40 -24.69 -34.45 7.91
N SER A 41 -24.69 -33.96 6.66
CA SER A 41 -23.71 -32.98 6.17
C SER A 41 -24.10 -31.53 6.48
N GLY A 42 -25.15 -31.28 7.25
CA GLY A 42 -25.60 -29.94 7.63
C GLY A 42 -26.12 -29.07 6.49
N MET A 43 -26.76 -29.66 5.46
CA MET A 43 -27.22 -28.93 4.28
C MET A 43 -28.60 -29.36 3.77
N SER A 44 -29.15 -28.57 2.85
CA SER A 44 -30.44 -28.89 2.22
C SER A 44 -30.31 -29.96 1.13
N ARG A 45 -31.35 -30.78 0.93
CA ARG A 45 -31.42 -31.75 -0.19
C ARG A 45 -31.15 -31.10 -1.57
N PRO A 46 -31.68 -29.91 -1.91
CA PRO A 46 -31.31 -29.22 -3.15
C PRO A 46 -29.81 -28.93 -3.28
N THR A 47 -29.12 -28.60 -2.19
CA THR A 47 -27.67 -28.40 -2.18
C THR A 47 -26.94 -29.70 -2.50
N LEU A 48 -27.31 -30.81 -1.84
CA LEU A 48 -26.72 -32.12 -2.15
C LEU A 48 -26.94 -32.52 -3.61
N SER A 49 -28.14 -32.27 -4.16
CA SER A 49 -28.41 -32.55 -5.58
C SER A 49 -27.53 -31.73 -6.53
N LYS A 50 -27.16 -30.50 -6.17
CA LYS A 50 -26.20 -29.70 -6.94
C LYS A 50 -24.77 -30.25 -6.83
N ILE A 51 -24.38 -30.73 -5.66
CA ILE A 51 -23.08 -31.39 -5.41
C ILE A 51 -22.95 -32.65 -6.26
N GLU A 52 -23.96 -33.52 -6.25
CA GLU A 52 -23.98 -34.74 -7.06
C GLU A 52 -23.95 -34.46 -8.57
N LYS A 53 -24.35 -33.26 -8.99
CA LYS A 53 -24.26 -32.80 -10.38
C LYS A 53 -22.94 -32.07 -10.68
N GLY A 54 -22.01 -31.99 -9.74
CA GLY A 54 -20.73 -31.29 -9.93
C GLY A 54 -20.87 -29.78 -10.10
N ASN A 55 -21.90 -29.16 -9.51
CA ASN A 55 -22.14 -27.73 -9.69
C ASN A 55 -20.99 -26.89 -9.09
N PRO A 56 -20.30 -26.06 -9.89
CA PRO A 56 -19.15 -25.27 -9.44
C PRO A 56 -19.50 -24.09 -8.52
N ASN A 57 -20.77 -23.74 -8.40
CA ASN A 57 -21.23 -22.66 -7.53
C ASN A 57 -21.41 -23.10 -6.08
N VAL A 58 -21.34 -24.40 -5.80
CA VAL A 58 -21.38 -24.91 -4.43
C VAL A 58 -19.97 -24.81 -3.84
N SER A 59 -19.85 -24.33 -2.60
CA SER A 59 -18.56 -24.13 -1.96
C SER A 59 -17.81 -25.45 -1.78
N ILE A 60 -16.48 -25.41 -1.89
CA ILE A 60 -15.65 -26.60 -1.69
C ILE A 60 -15.85 -27.22 -0.30
N GLY A 61 -16.09 -26.39 0.73
CA GLY A 61 -16.40 -26.87 2.08
C GLY A 61 -17.67 -27.73 2.14
N SER A 62 -18.69 -27.44 1.33
CA SER A 62 -19.88 -28.29 1.24
C SER A 62 -19.58 -29.64 0.57
N TYR A 63 -18.71 -29.69 -0.45
CA TYR A 63 -18.25 -30.97 -1.01
C TYR A 63 -17.51 -31.80 0.05
N CYS A 64 -16.60 -31.17 0.80
CA CYS A 64 -15.84 -31.83 1.86
C CYS A 64 -16.75 -32.37 2.97
N ALA A 65 -17.78 -31.62 3.39
CA ALA A 65 -18.72 -32.09 4.41
C ALA A 65 -19.50 -33.35 3.97
N VAL A 66 -19.88 -33.43 2.69
CA VAL A 66 -20.52 -34.63 2.13
C VAL A 66 -19.53 -35.80 2.06
N LEU A 67 -18.30 -35.56 1.62
CA LEU A 67 -17.26 -36.59 1.58
C LEU A 67 -16.97 -37.14 2.98
N HIS A 68 -16.87 -36.27 3.99
CA HIS A 68 -16.69 -36.67 5.38
C HIS A 68 -17.86 -37.53 5.89
N THR A 69 -19.11 -37.13 5.59
CA THR A 69 -20.30 -37.92 5.92
C THR A 69 -20.29 -39.31 5.26
N LEU A 70 -19.70 -39.42 4.07
CA LEU A 70 -19.55 -40.68 3.34
C LEU A 70 -18.28 -41.45 3.74
N GLY A 71 -17.43 -40.92 4.62
CA GLY A 71 -16.15 -41.52 5.01
C GLY A 71 -15.12 -41.54 3.88
N GLN A 72 -15.06 -40.48 3.07
CA GLN A 72 -14.12 -40.29 1.95
C GLN A 72 -13.38 -38.94 2.03
N ASP A 73 -13.25 -38.36 3.22
CA ASP A 73 -12.57 -37.09 3.43
C ASP A 73 -11.05 -37.17 3.27
N GLU A 74 -10.44 -38.35 3.43
CA GLU A 74 -9.01 -38.56 3.14
C GLU A 74 -8.64 -38.22 1.69
N ASP A 75 -9.57 -38.40 0.74
CA ASP A 75 -9.37 -38.05 -0.68
C ASP A 75 -9.08 -36.54 -0.89
N ILE A 76 -9.41 -35.69 0.09
CA ILE A 76 -9.11 -34.25 0.04
C ILE A 76 -7.61 -34.01 0.04
N GLU A 77 -6.83 -34.82 0.76
CA GLU A 77 -5.36 -34.69 0.83
C GLU A 77 -4.68 -35.02 -0.51
N LEU A 78 -5.36 -35.77 -1.37
CA LEU A 78 -4.85 -36.10 -2.70
C LEU A 78 -4.89 -34.90 -3.65
N LEU A 79 -5.67 -33.86 -3.34
CA LEU A 79 -5.74 -32.64 -4.14
C LEU A 79 -4.38 -31.94 -4.15
N ALA A 80 -3.80 -31.79 -5.35
CA ALA A 80 -2.48 -31.21 -5.59
C ALA A 80 -1.29 -31.97 -4.94
N SER A 81 -1.49 -33.18 -4.43
CA SER A 81 -0.42 -34.02 -3.86
C SER A 81 0.69 -34.38 -4.87
N ASN A 82 0.33 -34.54 -6.14
CA ASN A 82 1.23 -34.90 -7.23
C ASN A 82 1.68 -33.69 -8.06
N ASP A 83 2.51 -32.84 -7.45
CA ASP A 83 3.13 -31.69 -8.10
C ASP A 83 4.57 -31.97 -8.57
N SER A 84 4.72 -32.80 -9.61
CA SER A 84 6.05 -33.15 -10.15
C SER A 84 6.80 -31.94 -10.72
N LEU A 85 6.07 -31.00 -11.33
CA LEU A 85 6.64 -29.77 -11.87
C LEU A 85 7.13 -28.85 -10.74
N GLY A 86 6.30 -28.62 -9.70
CA GLY A 86 6.68 -27.81 -8.54
C GLY A 86 7.87 -28.40 -7.78
N LYS A 87 7.91 -29.73 -7.57
CA LYS A 87 9.08 -30.40 -6.97
C LYS A 87 10.37 -30.13 -7.74
N SER A 88 10.33 -30.16 -9.08
CA SER A 88 11.50 -29.85 -9.91
C SER A 88 11.93 -28.37 -9.85
N ILE A 89 11.01 -27.46 -9.52
CA ILE A 89 11.28 -26.03 -9.36
C ILE A 89 11.90 -25.76 -7.99
N ASP A 90 11.35 -26.40 -6.94
CA ASP A 90 11.82 -26.26 -5.55
C ASP A 90 13.25 -26.78 -5.37
N GLU A 91 13.62 -27.87 -6.06
CA GLU A 91 15.01 -28.37 -6.08
C GLU A 91 16.01 -27.34 -6.63
N ARG A 92 15.57 -26.44 -7.52
CA ARG A 92 16.40 -25.39 -8.12
C ARG A 92 16.37 -24.07 -7.34
N ASN A 93 15.36 -23.86 -6.49
CA ASN A 93 15.17 -22.62 -5.74
C ASN A 93 14.48 -22.95 -4.41
N THR A 94 15.20 -22.77 -3.29
CA THR A 94 14.59 -22.83 -1.95
C THR A 94 13.36 -21.91 -1.90
N LEU A 95 12.19 -22.45 -1.53
CA LEU A 95 10.92 -21.73 -1.40
C LEU A 95 11.15 -20.32 -0.84
N ARG A 96 10.80 -19.28 -1.60
CA ARG A 96 10.94 -17.88 -1.13
C ARG A 96 10.10 -17.72 0.14
N LYS A 97 10.73 -17.41 1.26
CA LYS A 97 10.02 -17.03 2.50
C LYS A 97 9.20 -15.77 2.22
N ARG A 98 7.90 -15.79 2.54
CA ARG A 98 7.05 -14.58 2.47
C ARG A 98 7.73 -13.45 3.24
N ALA A 99 7.75 -12.25 2.67
CA ALA A 99 8.30 -11.08 3.36
C ALA A 99 7.55 -10.88 4.70
N SER A 100 8.30 -10.76 5.80
CA SER A 100 7.67 -10.57 7.11
C SER A 100 6.97 -9.20 7.20
N VAL A 101 5.81 -9.14 7.84
CA VAL A 101 5.10 -7.88 8.16
C VAL A 101 6.03 -6.88 8.88
N ARG A 102 6.96 -7.40 9.69
CA ARG A 102 8.01 -6.63 10.38
C ARG A 102 8.92 -5.83 9.43
N SER A 103 9.11 -6.31 8.20
CA SER A 103 9.84 -5.59 7.16
C SER A 103 9.04 -4.36 6.66
N TYR A 104 7.72 -4.47 6.56
CA TYR A 104 6.87 -3.36 6.14
C TYR A 104 6.88 -2.23 7.19
N GLU A 105 6.63 -2.56 8.46
CA GLU A 105 6.67 -1.59 9.57
C GLU A 105 8.03 -0.91 9.72
N LYS A 106 9.12 -1.68 9.59
CA LYS A 106 10.49 -1.12 9.65
C LYS A 106 10.75 -0.12 8.53
N ASN A 107 10.31 -0.43 7.30
CA ASN A 107 10.45 0.48 6.16
C ASN A 107 9.54 1.70 6.27
N TYR A 108 8.32 1.52 6.77
CA TYR A 108 7.37 2.61 7.01
C TYR A 108 7.90 3.60 8.05
N ASN A 109 8.35 3.10 9.21
CA ASN A 109 8.92 3.93 10.28
C ASN A 109 10.22 4.61 9.85
N LYS A 110 11.07 3.93 9.06
CA LYS A 110 12.26 4.55 8.47
C LYS A 110 11.90 5.74 7.57
N LYS A 111 10.84 5.61 6.75
CA LYS A 111 10.37 6.66 5.85
C LYS A 111 9.78 7.85 6.64
N ILE A 112 8.97 7.60 7.66
CA ILE A 112 8.44 8.66 8.55
C ILE A 112 9.58 9.42 9.23
N ASN A 113 10.56 8.72 9.80
CA ASN A 113 11.70 9.35 10.45
C ASN A 113 12.54 10.20 9.48
N GLN A 114 12.68 9.76 8.23
CA GLN A 114 13.36 10.54 7.20
C GLN A 114 12.61 11.84 6.86
N HIS A 115 11.28 11.80 6.76
CA HIS A 115 10.47 13.00 6.54
C HIS A 115 10.58 13.97 7.73
N ALA A 116 10.46 13.46 8.96
CA ALA A 116 10.63 14.26 10.17
C ALA A 116 12.03 14.89 10.25
N LEU A 117 13.08 14.17 9.83
CA LEU A 117 14.46 14.69 9.82
C LEU A 117 14.65 15.77 8.75
N SER A 118 14.08 15.57 7.57
CA SER A 118 14.08 16.57 6.50
C SER A 118 13.37 17.84 6.94
N GLU A 119 12.21 17.70 7.59
CA GLU A 119 11.46 18.82 8.14
C GLU A 119 12.24 19.57 9.21
N ALA A 120 12.80 18.86 10.20
CA ALA A 120 13.55 19.48 11.29
C ALA A 120 14.77 20.26 10.78
N ARG A 121 15.46 19.73 9.76
CA ARG A 121 16.56 20.42 9.08
C ARG A 121 16.10 21.64 8.30
N SER A 122 15.00 21.52 7.56
CA SER A 122 14.41 22.65 6.83
C SER A 122 14.01 23.77 7.79
N LEU A 123 13.37 23.43 8.91
CA LEU A 123 13.01 24.38 9.96
C LEU A 123 14.24 25.07 10.54
N ALA A 124 15.30 24.33 10.88
CA ALA A 124 16.53 24.88 11.45
C ALA A 124 17.21 25.89 10.50
N ILE A 125 17.28 25.57 9.20
CA ILE A 125 17.80 26.48 8.17
C ILE A 125 16.98 27.77 8.13
N HIS A 126 15.65 27.66 8.11
CA HIS A 126 14.77 28.83 8.04
C HIS A 126 14.74 29.65 9.33
N GLN A 127 14.93 29.02 10.50
CA GLN A 127 15.15 29.73 11.76
C GLN A 127 16.43 30.55 11.73
N TYR A 128 17.50 30.04 11.10
CA TYR A 128 18.73 30.81 10.92
C TYR A 128 18.52 31.97 9.94
N ILE A 129 17.88 31.73 8.80
CA ILE A 129 17.52 32.80 7.84
C ILE A 129 16.63 33.86 8.51
N ALA A 130 15.68 33.46 9.35
CA ALA A 130 14.84 34.38 10.12
C ALA A 130 15.67 35.28 11.06
N LYS A 131 16.75 34.76 11.67
CA LYS A 131 17.69 35.59 12.44
C LYS A 131 18.40 36.60 11.55
N LEU A 132 18.86 36.18 10.36
CA LEU A 132 19.48 37.10 9.40
C LEU A 132 18.52 38.21 8.97
N ILE A 133 17.27 37.87 8.66
CA ILE A 133 16.23 38.85 8.28
C ILE A 133 15.99 39.85 9.42
N LYS A 134 15.93 39.39 10.68
CA LYS A 134 15.73 40.29 11.84
C LYS A 134 16.88 41.27 12.05
N HIS A 135 18.10 40.90 11.67
CA HIS A 135 19.29 41.75 11.86
C HIS A 135 19.58 42.63 10.65
N ASN A 136 19.46 42.10 9.45
CA ASN A 136 19.77 42.81 8.20
C ASN A 136 18.85 42.31 7.06
N PRO A 137 17.62 42.86 6.95
CA PRO A 137 16.58 42.30 6.09
C PRO A 137 16.79 42.54 4.60
N GLU A 138 17.27 43.72 4.19
CA GLU A 138 17.33 44.15 2.79
C GLU A 138 18.08 43.16 1.87
N PRO A 139 19.36 42.81 2.13
CA PRO A 139 20.10 41.93 1.23
C PRO A 139 19.50 40.52 1.13
N ILE A 140 18.85 40.06 2.20
CA ILE A 140 18.23 38.73 2.26
C ILE A 140 16.93 38.70 1.45
N ILE A 141 16.09 39.73 1.62
CA ILE A 141 14.82 39.86 0.90
C ILE A 141 15.07 40.12 -0.58
N ASP A 142 16.04 40.97 -0.94
CA ASP A 142 16.37 41.28 -2.33
C ASP A 142 16.92 40.06 -3.06
N LYS A 143 17.76 39.26 -2.39
CA LYS A 143 18.23 37.99 -2.93
C LYS A 143 17.07 37.03 -3.19
N ALA A 144 16.11 36.94 -2.25
CA ALA A 144 14.94 36.09 -2.40
C ALA A 144 14.03 36.53 -3.55
N LYS A 145 13.78 37.84 -3.69
CA LYS A 145 13.03 38.41 -4.84
C LYS A 145 13.73 38.11 -6.17
N SER A 146 15.05 38.26 -6.22
CA SER A 146 15.84 37.95 -7.41
C SER A 146 15.81 36.46 -7.78
N ASN A 147 15.79 35.56 -6.79
CA ASN A 147 15.61 34.13 -7.03
C ASN A 147 14.25 33.83 -7.67
N ILE A 148 13.17 34.45 -7.15
CA ILE A 148 11.82 34.28 -7.70
C ILE A 148 11.75 34.77 -9.15
N LEU A 149 12.29 35.96 -9.44
CA LEU A 149 12.33 36.52 -10.80
C LEU A 149 13.11 35.62 -11.76
N ARG A 150 14.28 35.14 -11.34
CA ARG A 150 15.07 34.19 -12.11
C ARG A 150 14.31 32.90 -12.41
N TRP A 151 13.48 32.41 -11.47
CA TRP A 151 12.69 31.20 -11.66
C TRP A 151 11.44 31.39 -12.51
N SER A 152 10.82 32.58 -12.47
CA SER A 152 9.66 32.90 -13.32
C SER A 152 10.05 32.98 -14.79
N ASP A 153 11.26 33.47 -15.09
CA ASP A 153 11.79 33.52 -16.46
C ASP A 153 12.06 32.12 -17.03
N LEU A 154 12.30 31.13 -16.17
CA LEU A 154 12.63 29.74 -16.55
C LEU A 154 11.42 28.79 -16.61
N ASN A 155 10.42 28.98 -15.75
CA ASN A 155 9.30 28.02 -15.58
C ASN A 155 7.94 28.53 -16.06
N GLY A 156 7.89 29.75 -16.61
CA GLY A 156 6.65 30.39 -17.05
C GLY A 156 5.82 31.00 -15.91
N PRO A 157 4.86 31.87 -16.23
CA PRO A 157 4.22 32.81 -15.30
C PRO A 157 3.23 32.21 -14.27
N ASN A 158 3.11 30.88 -14.16
CA ASN A 158 2.00 30.25 -13.40
C ASN A 158 2.44 29.31 -12.26
N ASN A 159 3.52 29.65 -11.55
CA ASN A 159 3.88 28.96 -10.31
C ASN A 159 3.26 29.67 -9.10
N TYR A 160 2.12 29.15 -8.61
CA TYR A 160 1.40 29.68 -7.44
C TYR A 160 2.32 29.98 -6.25
N ALA A 161 3.30 29.11 -5.97
CA ALA A 161 4.23 29.30 -4.87
C ALA A 161 5.13 30.53 -5.05
N ASN A 162 5.57 30.81 -6.28
CA ASN A 162 6.40 31.98 -6.58
C ASN A 162 5.59 33.28 -6.43
N THR A 163 4.35 33.30 -6.92
CA THR A 163 3.44 34.44 -6.78
C THR A 163 3.16 34.74 -5.31
N GLU A 164 2.84 33.72 -4.53
CA GLU A 164 2.59 33.84 -3.09
C GLU A 164 3.82 34.36 -2.35
N TRP A 165 5.01 33.81 -2.64
CA TRP A 165 6.24 34.29 -2.03
C TRP A 165 6.57 35.74 -2.43
N PHE A 166 6.37 36.12 -3.69
CA PHE A 166 6.60 37.49 -4.14
C PHE A 166 5.67 38.47 -3.41
N GLN A 167 4.41 38.09 -3.22
CA GLN A 167 3.45 38.88 -2.44
C GLN A 167 3.91 39.00 -0.98
N ILE A 168 4.27 37.90 -0.31
CA ILE A 168 4.77 37.92 1.08
C ILE A 168 5.98 38.85 1.21
N LEU A 169 6.99 38.69 0.34
CA LEU A 169 8.23 39.48 0.40
C LEU A 169 8.04 40.97 0.06
N THR A 170 6.92 41.34 -0.55
CA THR A 170 6.62 42.72 -0.94
C THR A 170 5.65 43.39 0.05
N THR A 171 4.77 42.62 0.68
CA THR A 171 3.69 43.17 1.51
C THR A 171 3.93 43.02 3.01
N TYR A 172 4.68 41.99 3.45
CA TYR A 172 4.84 41.73 4.88
C TYR A 172 6.08 42.46 5.42
N PRO A 173 6.03 43.00 6.65
CA PRO A 173 7.21 43.55 7.28
C PRO A 173 8.24 42.44 7.56
N PRO A 174 9.56 42.73 7.54
CA PRO A 174 10.60 41.69 7.68
C PRO A 174 10.47 40.81 8.92
N ASN A 175 9.99 41.37 10.04
CA ASN A 175 9.76 40.61 11.27
C ASN A 175 8.64 39.56 11.13
N GLU A 176 7.58 39.86 10.38
CA GLU A 176 6.49 38.91 10.13
C GLU A 176 6.94 37.82 9.15
N ILE A 177 7.76 38.17 8.14
CA ILE A 177 8.39 37.18 7.26
C ILE A 177 9.28 36.23 8.08
N ALA A 178 10.13 36.77 8.97
CA ALA A 178 10.98 35.98 9.85
C ALA A 178 10.17 35.05 10.78
N LYS A 179 9.04 35.53 11.31
CA LYS A 179 8.13 34.74 12.15
C LYS A 179 7.44 33.63 11.35
N LEU A 180 6.99 33.93 10.14
CA LEU A 180 6.34 32.99 9.24
C LEU A 180 7.25 31.80 8.92
N ILE A 181 8.49 32.06 8.47
CA ILE A 181 9.40 31.00 8.03
C ILE A 181 9.97 30.17 9.18
N SER A 182 10.03 30.72 10.39
CA SER A 182 10.52 30.03 11.60
C SER A 182 9.44 29.28 12.37
N SER A 183 8.17 29.42 11.98
CA SER A 183 7.02 28.77 12.62
C SER A 183 6.97 27.26 12.35
N LYS A 184 6.43 26.50 13.31
CA LYS A 184 6.13 25.07 13.17
C LYS A 184 4.73 24.79 12.60
N SER A 185 4.00 25.82 12.16
CA SER A 185 2.67 25.64 11.58
C SER A 185 2.73 24.88 10.24
N SER A 186 1.63 24.19 9.91
CA SER A 186 1.47 23.48 8.63
C SER A 186 1.60 24.42 7.43
N GLU A 187 1.16 25.67 7.57
CA GLU A 187 1.33 26.72 6.56
C GLU A 187 2.80 27.07 6.33
N ALA A 188 3.57 27.27 7.40
CA ALA A 188 5.00 27.55 7.31
C ALA A 188 5.78 26.35 6.74
N TYR A 189 5.37 25.12 7.07
CA TYR A 189 5.91 23.91 6.46
C TYR A 189 5.74 23.91 4.94
N ARG A 190 4.52 24.17 4.46
CA ARG A 190 4.21 24.26 3.02
C ARG A 190 5.06 25.34 2.35
N LEU A 191 5.13 26.53 2.93
CA LEU A 191 5.93 27.63 2.37
C LEU A 191 7.42 27.27 2.28
N ARG A 192 7.99 26.64 3.31
CA ARG A 192 9.40 26.20 3.30
C ARG A 192 9.72 25.17 2.21
N SER A 193 8.73 24.40 1.74
CA SER A 193 8.93 23.42 0.66
C SER A 193 9.28 24.07 -0.68
N SER A 194 8.90 25.34 -0.86
CA SER A 194 9.14 26.15 -2.07
C SER A 194 9.91 27.44 -1.77
N SER A 195 10.79 27.38 -0.78
CA SER A 195 11.50 28.55 -0.23
C SER A 195 12.33 29.33 -1.26
N PRO A 196 12.19 30.67 -1.34
CA PRO A 196 12.95 31.53 -2.26
C PRO A 196 14.33 31.93 -1.73
N PHE A 197 14.81 31.34 -0.63
CA PHE A 197 16.08 31.71 0.01
C PHE A 197 17.33 30.85 -0.36
N PRO A 198 17.43 30.09 -1.47
CA PRO A 198 18.69 29.46 -1.80
C PRO A 198 19.78 30.50 -2.09
N GLY A 199 21.01 30.19 -1.69
CA GLY A 199 22.16 31.08 -1.83
C GLY A 199 22.23 32.21 -0.80
N VAL A 200 21.26 32.31 0.13
CA VAL A 200 21.37 33.18 1.32
C VAL A 200 22.40 32.63 2.30
N LEU A 201 22.45 31.31 2.43
CA LEU A 201 23.46 30.58 3.18
C LEU A 201 24.39 29.85 2.20
N SER A 202 25.68 29.81 2.53
CA SER A 202 26.64 28.92 1.89
C SER A 202 26.30 27.46 2.17
N GLU A 203 26.80 26.54 1.33
CA GLU A 203 26.59 25.10 1.57
C GLU A 203 27.24 24.64 2.88
N SER A 204 28.40 25.20 3.25
CA SER A 204 29.05 24.91 4.54
C SER A 204 28.19 25.31 5.73
N GLU A 205 27.57 26.50 5.71
CA GLU A 205 26.66 26.94 6.79
C GLU A 205 25.41 26.05 6.88
N LYS A 206 24.82 25.68 5.73
CA LYS A 206 23.68 24.76 5.69
C LYS A 206 24.05 23.42 6.29
N ASP A 207 25.21 22.88 5.95
CA ASP A 207 25.65 21.57 6.44
C ASP A 207 25.99 21.60 7.93
N GLU A 208 26.58 22.69 8.43
CA GLU A 208 26.78 22.89 9.86
C GLU A 208 25.44 22.88 10.62
N ILE A 209 24.44 23.61 10.12
CA ILE A 209 23.09 23.64 10.72
C ILE A 209 22.43 22.25 10.67
N LYS A 210 22.48 21.57 9.51
CA LYS A 210 21.88 20.23 9.35
C LYS A 210 22.56 19.19 10.24
N ASN A 211 23.87 19.30 10.46
CA ASN A 211 24.65 18.35 11.26
C ASN A 211 24.34 18.43 12.76
N ARG A 212 23.85 19.59 13.23
CA ARG A 212 23.34 19.76 14.61
C ARG A 212 21.99 19.08 14.84
N ILE A 213 21.29 18.67 13.78
CA ILE A 213 20.00 17.97 13.83
C ILE A 213 20.21 16.51 13.39
N LYS A 214 20.33 15.61 14.36
CA LYS A 214 20.39 14.15 14.19
C LYS A 214 19.37 13.51 15.13
N PHE A 215 18.66 12.50 14.63
CA PHE A 215 17.83 11.59 15.44
C PHE A 215 18.65 10.39 15.88
#